data_AF-A0A8T1VMQ8-F1
#
_entry.id   AF-A0A8T1VMQ8-F1
#
_cell.length_a   1.000
_cell.length_b   1.000
_cell.length_c   1.000
_cell.angle_alpha   90.00
_cell.angle_beta   90.00
_cell.angle_gamma   90.00
#
_symmetry.space_group_name_H-M   'P 1'
#
loop_
_entity.id
_entity.type
_entity.pdbx_description
1 polymer ?
#
loop_
_entity_poly.entity_id
_entity_poly.type
_entity_poly.pdbx_seq_one_letter_code
_entity_poly.pdbx_strand_id
1 'polypeptide(L)'
;MKTSILNTSAVLLLALLSAANAQEEAVTSTTAATAQQTEDTPKPEPESAWGRIYLRNGLAPIQYFRDNFGGPMVNREVSFYFPKRDEDRLGCKLLPEEEQTELQATARSVVLVVDRGECTFEQKSRLADQMGAAGLVVVSPTDDVSGPVGDPNTEDEITIPSVMIRRTGGNLLRAVAAETTVHGRLIPMTCQRSPYMCKPRLEAEHEYIASFTVRSGSVLSSGGGEKDDSDARLGSFLAATYGSVLRSMRPFPLTTLLDGHGACLNTVTNGADEPQFLGKVVLLPEGKADQCSEFEKVSNAQRRGASVVLLVQRDNATVMTHPTVDVSWHAYNITIPVLAVSSSTCASLVNLKDTQGDTASVRFEVRNGVAEAWDLLVKYSQRSAWPKRQTRCSRLLGNLLTQIRGIGADAETEVALKNVFLTVVGGTLQEWKEIANPGDAETREEPVGKTHETITHTVQKTQGRDEL
;
A
#
# COMPACT_ATOMS: atom_id res chain seq x y z
N MET A 1 50.22 16.03 -21.05
CA MET A 1 51.55 15.70 -20.47
C MET A 1 52.04 14.39 -21.07
N LYS A 2 53.36 14.12 -21.07
CA LYS A 2 54.00 12.94 -21.70
C LYS A 2 54.13 11.74 -20.73
N THR A 3 54.60 10.60 -21.27
CA THR A 3 54.90 9.28 -20.60
C THR A 3 53.65 8.42 -20.30
N SER A 4 53.64 7.07 -20.29
CA SER A 4 54.52 5.96 -20.76
C SER A 4 53.78 4.61 -20.50
N ILE A 5 53.99 3.45 -21.15
CA ILE A 5 54.77 3.04 -22.36
C ILE A 5 54.12 1.75 -22.97
N LEU A 6 54.76 1.11 -23.97
CA LEU A 6 54.42 -0.13 -24.67
C LEU A 6 53.98 -1.33 -23.79
N ASN A 7 53.11 -2.21 -24.34
CA ASN A 7 53.57 -3.56 -24.72
C ASN A 7 52.80 -4.14 -25.94
N THR A 8 53.42 -5.08 -26.65
CA THR A 8 53.06 -5.53 -28.01
C THR A 8 52.85 -7.04 -28.15
N SER A 9 52.14 -7.42 -29.22
CA SER A 9 52.12 -8.77 -29.85
C SER A 9 51.30 -9.87 -29.15
N ALA A 10 50.80 -10.91 -29.83
CA ALA A 10 50.36 -11.09 -31.23
C ALA A 10 49.72 -12.50 -31.36
N VAL A 11 48.64 -12.62 -32.16
CA VAL A 11 48.32 -13.75 -33.08
C VAL A 11 48.48 -15.21 -32.59
N LEU A 12 47.39 -16.00 -32.58
CA LEU A 12 47.13 -17.14 -33.52
C LEU A 12 45.98 -18.06 -33.04
N LEU A 13 45.04 -18.40 -33.95
CA LEU A 13 44.47 -19.73 -34.29
C LEU A 13 43.15 -19.49 -35.05
N LEU A 14 43.15 -19.59 -36.39
CA LEU A 14 42.86 -20.79 -37.19
C LEU A 14 41.39 -21.26 -37.15
N ALA A 15 40.72 -21.10 -38.30
CA ALA A 15 39.53 -21.84 -38.67
C ALA A 15 39.90 -23.09 -39.49
N LEU A 16 39.03 -24.11 -39.51
CA LEU A 16 38.83 -25.00 -40.67
C LEU A 16 37.51 -25.78 -40.52
N LEU A 17 36.85 -26.06 -41.65
CA LEU A 17 35.59 -26.80 -41.74
C LEU A 17 35.86 -28.31 -41.89
N SER A 18 34.89 -29.18 -41.59
CA SER A 18 34.01 -29.76 -42.64
C SER A 18 33.28 -31.07 -42.25
N ALA A 19 32.13 -31.26 -42.92
CA ALA A 19 31.52 -32.51 -43.36
C ALA A 19 31.12 -33.60 -42.33
N ALA A 20 29.82 -33.61 -42.03
CA ALA A 20 28.88 -34.72 -42.21
C ALA A 20 29.41 -36.18 -42.27
N ASN A 21 28.75 -37.05 -41.49
CA ASN A 21 28.39 -38.37 -41.99
C ASN A 21 26.98 -38.72 -41.50
N ALA A 22 26.11 -39.17 -42.41
CA ALA A 22 24.78 -39.66 -42.09
C ALA A 22 24.80 -41.19 -42.14
N GLN A 23 24.24 -41.85 -41.14
CA GLN A 23 23.84 -43.24 -41.30
C GLN A 23 22.57 -43.52 -40.49
N GLU A 24 21.61 -44.11 -41.19
CA GLU A 24 20.25 -44.40 -40.76
C GLU A 24 20.18 -45.88 -40.42
N GLU A 25 19.77 -46.25 -39.21
CA GLU A 25 19.30 -47.61 -38.92
C GLU A 25 18.38 -47.63 -37.69
N ALA A 26 17.25 -48.34 -37.81
CA ALA A 26 16.22 -48.39 -36.79
C ALA A 26 16.40 -49.62 -35.87
N VAL A 27 16.27 -49.43 -34.56
CA VAL A 27 16.17 -50.53 -33.59
C VAL A 27 15.02 -50.31 -32.62
N THR A 28 14.13 -51.28 -32.54
CA THR A 28 12.98 -51.29 -31.62
C THR A 28 13.39 -51.91 -30.28
N SER A 29 12.97 -51.27 -29.18
CA SER A 29 12.76 -51.87 -27.84
C SER A 29 13.78 -52.89 -27.30
N THR A 30 14.56 -52.48 -26.29
CA THR A 30 14.55 -53.24 -25.00
C THR A 30 14.99 -52.37 -23.82
N THR A 31 14.50 -52.73 -22.65
CA THR A 31 14.69 -52.05 -21.36
C THR A 31 16.11 -52.16 -20.82
N ALA A 32 16.70 -51.03 -20.40
CA ALA A 32 17.78 -51.00 -19.42
C ALA A 32 17.61 -49.76 -18.51
N ALA A 33 17.18 -49.97 -17.27
CA ALA A 33 17.01 -48.89 -16.31
C ALA A 33 18.37 -48.34 -15.87
N THR A 34 18.72 -47.15 -16.36
CA THR A 34 19.82 -46.35 -15.80
C THR A 34 19.20 -45.26 -14.96
N ALA A 35 19.31 -45.37 -13.64
CA ALA A 35 18.78 -44.39 -12.70
C ALA A 35 19.64 -43.10 -12.76
N GLN A 36 19.33 -42.21 -13.70
CA GLN A 36 19.75 -40.82 -13.58
C GLN A 36 18.91 -40.18 -12.46
N GLN A 37 19.57 -39.89 -11.35
CA GLN A 37 19.10 -38.87 -10.41
C GLN A 37 19.17 -37.53 -11.15
N THR A 38 18.08 -37.17 -11.83
CA THR A 38 17.81 -35.76 -12.09
C THR A 38 17.62 -35.10 -10.74
N GLU A 39 18.51 -34.19 -10.37
CA GLU A 39 18.22 -33.22 -9.32
C GLU A 39 16.95 -32.49 -9.74
N ASP A 40 15.84 -32.76 -9.04
CA ASP A 40 14.57 -32.05 -9.19
C ASP A 40 14.79 -30.59 -8.76
N THR A 41 15.38 -29.81 -9.67
CA THR A 41 15.27 -28.35 -9.65
C THR A 41 13.77 -28.08 -9.77
N PRO A 42 13.11 -27.52 -8.74
CA PRO A 42 11.66 -27.39 -8.77
C PRO A 42 11.26 -26.59 -9.99
N LYS A 43 10.50 -27.23 -10.90
CA LYS A 43 9.98 -26.55 -12.10
C LYS A 43 9.27 -25.27 -11.60
N PRO A 44 9.67 -24.08 -12.07
CA PRO A 44 9.15 -22.84 -11.51
C PRO A 44 7.62 -22.86 -11.57
N GLU A 45 6.98 -22.58 -10.43
CA GLU A 45 5.51 -22.56 -10.36
C GLU A 45 4.97 -21.68 -11.49
N PRO A 46 3.98 -22.16 -12.27
CA PRO A 46 3.43 -21.38 -13.37
C PRO A 46 2.91 -20.06 -12.84
N GLU A 47 3.31 -18.97 -13.49
CA GLU A 47 2.91 -17.63 -13.07
C GLU A 47 1.38 -17.50 -13.05
N SER A 48 0.85 -16.94 -11.96
CA SER A 48 -0.58 -16.80 -11.75
C SER A 48 -1.27 -16.01 -12.86
N ALA A 49 -2.46 -16.47 -13.29
CA ALA A 49 -3.31 -15.78 -14.26
C ALA A 49 -3.94 -14.47 -13.74
N TRP A 50 -3.62 -14.07 -12.50
CA TRP A 50 -4.06 -12.81 -11.91
C TRP A 50 -3.01 -12.26 -10.95
N GLY A 51 -3.12 -10.97 -10.66
CA GLY A 51 -2.24 -10.32 -9.71
C GLY A 51 -2.73 -8.93 -9.33
N ARG A 52 -1.78 -8.11 -8.87
CA ARG A 52 -2.03 -6.75 -8.39
C ARG A 52 -0.95 -5.79 -8.89
N ILE A 53 -1.37 -4.64 -9.38
CA ILE A 53 -0.48 -3.49 -9.62
C ILE A 53 -0.33 -2.74 -8.29
N TYR A 54 0.90 -2.66 -7.80
CA TYR A 54 1.26 -1.91 -6.60
C TYR A 54 2.00 -0.64 -7.02
N LEU A 55 1.34 0.50 -6.89
CA LEU A 55 1.90 1.80 -7.21
C LEU A 55 2.88 2.26 -6.12
N ARG A 56 3.96 2.93 -6.51
CA ARG A 56 4.86 3.62 -5.59
C ARG A 56 4.07 4.70 -4.86
N ASN A 57 4.17 4.72 -3.53
CA ASN A 57 3.37 5.55 -2.62
C ASN A 57 1.84 5.34 -2.78
N GLY A 58 1.40 4.23 -3.37
CA GLY A 58 -0.01 3.88 -3.49
C GLY A 58 -0.62 3.37 -2.18
N LEU A 59 -1.85 3.78 -1.90
CA LEU A 59 -2.63 3.27 -0.76
C LEU A 59 -3.23 1.88 -1.06
N ALA A 60 -3.74 1.68 -2.28
CA ALA A 60 -4.46 0.46 -2.66
C ALA A 60 -3.95 -0.17 -3.96
N PRO A 61 -3.85 -1.51 -4.03
CA PRO A 61 -3.48 -2.21 -5.25
C PRO A 61 -4.63 -2.33 -6.25
N ILE A 62 -4.30 -2.26 -7.54
CA ILE A 62 -5.26 -2.48 -8.63
C ILE A 62 -5.21 -3.95 -9.04
N GLN A 63 -6.32 -4.67 -8.96
CA GLN A 63 -6.40 -6.05 -9.47
C GLN A 63 -6.24 -6.09 -10.99
N TYR A 64 -5.38 -6.98 -11.48
CA TYR A 64 -5.27 -7.32 -12.90
C TYR A 64 -5.51 -8.82 -13.13
N PHE A 65 -5.93 -9.13 -14.35
CA PHE A 65 -5.98 -10.49 -14.88
C PHE A 65 -5.03 -10.57 -16.08
N ARG A 66 -4.19 -11.60 -16.14
CA ARG A 66 -3.20 -11.77 -17.19
C ARG A 66 -3.82 -12.49 -18.38
N ASP A 67 -3.34 -12.18 -19.57
CA ASP A 67 -3.52 -13.00 -20.76
C ASP A 67 -2.89 -14.40 -20.62
N ASN A 68 -3.38 -15.35 -21.41
CA ASN A 68 -2.86 -16.72 -21.52
C ASN A 68 -1.65 -16.85 -22.47
N PHE A 69 -1.21 -15.74 -23.06
CA PHE A 69 -0.06 -15.63 -23.98
C PHE A 69 0.91 -14.54 -23.49
N GLY A 70 2.02 -14.38 -24.22
CA GLY A 70 3.03 -13.37 -23.93
C GLY A 70 4.16 -13.85 -23.03
N GLY A 71 5.17 -13.00 -22.84
CA GLY A 71 6.34 -13.30 -22.01
C GLY A 71 6.09 -13.23 -20.50
N PRO A 72 7.12 -13.48 -19.69
CA PRO A 72 7.04 -13.51 -18.22
C PRO A 72 6.66 -12.13 -17.63
N MET A 73 6.10 -12.13 -16.43
CA MET A 73 5.71 -10.89 -15.76
C MET A 73 6.92 -10.00 -15.43
N VAL A 74 6.76 -8.68 -15.57
CA VAL A 74 7.85 -7.71 -15.34
C VAL A 74 8.31 -7.76 -13.89
N ASN A 75 9.51 -8.29 -13.66
CA ASN A 75 10.03 -8.60 -12.32
C ASN A 75 10.56 -7.37 -11.55
N ARG A 76 10.34 -6.15 -12.04
CA ARG A 76 10.89 -4.88 -11.53
C ARG A 76 9.85 -3.77 -11.57
N GLU A 77 10.16 -2.65 -10.93
CA GLU A 77 9.35 -1.44 -11.08
C GLU A 77 9.45 -0.88 -12.51
N VAL A 78 8.33 -0.31 -12.97
CA VAL A 78 8.12 0.30 -14.28
C VAL A 78 7.40 1.63 -14.13
N SER A 79 7.51 2.50 -15.15
CA SER A 79 6.57 3.61 -15.33
C SER A 79 5.37 3.16 -16.18
N PHE A 80 4.18 3.69 -15.89
CA PHE A 80 2.99 3.48 -16.72
C PHE A 80 2.81 4.66 -17.66
N TYR A 81 2.80 4.39 -18.97
CA TYR A 81 2.69 5.41 -20.01
C TYR A 81 1.30 5.38 -20.64
N PHE A 82 0.72 6.57 -20.83
CA PHE A 82 -0.58 6.78 -21.46
C PHE A 82 -0.37 7.49 -22.79
N PRO A 83 -0.87 6.94 -23.92
CA PRO A 83 -0.83 7.63 -25.21
C PRO A 83 -1.40 9.06 -25.11
N LYS A 84 -0.66 10.02 -25.68
CA LYS A 84 -0.98 11.46 -25.52
C LYS A 84 -2.28 11.83 -26.25
N ARG A 85 -2.60 11.15 -27.37
CA ARG A 85 -3.81 11.38 -28.17
C ARG A 85 -4.92 10.38 -27.83
N ASP A 86 -6.17 10.83 -27.85
CA ASP A 86 -7.33 9.98 -27.58
C ASP A 86 -7.47 8.82 -28.59
N GLU A 87 -7.17 9.05 -29.86
CA GLU A 87 -7.20 8.04 -30.93
C GLU A 87 -6.18 6.91 -30.72
N ASP A 88 -5.02 7.24 -30.15
CA ASP A 88 -3.93 6.31 -29.90
C ASP A 88 -4.16 5.46 -28.64
N ARG A 89 -5.07 5.88 -27.75
CA ARG A 89 -5.42 5.10 -26.54
C ARG A 89 -5.97 3.72 -26.86
N LEU A 90 -6.50 3.48 -28.06
CA LEU A 90 -6.92 2.14 -28.45
C LEU A 90 -5.75 1.19 -28.70
N GLY A 91 -4.51 1.66 -28.88
CA GLY A 91 -3.34 0.78 -29.10
C GLY A 91 -3.47 -0.12 -30.33
N CYS A 92 -4.29 0.25 -31.31
CA CYS A 92 -4.55 -0.54 -32.53
C CYS A 92 -3.62 -0.18 -33.70
N LYS A 93 -2.74 0.81 -33.50
CA LYS A 93 -1.68 1.27 -34.40
C LYS A 93 -0.43 1.55 -33.56
N LEU A 94 0.71 1.70 -34.22
CA LEU A 94 1.90 2.28 -33.59
C LEU A 94 1.61 3.74 -33.19
N LEU A 95 2.16 4.17 -32.06
CA LEU A 95 2.10 5.56 -31.61
C LEU A 95 2.83 6.50 -32.58
N PRO A 96 2.66 7.83 -32.47
CA PRO A 96 3.49 8.79 -33.19
C PRO A 96 5.00 8.54 -32.96
N GLU A 97 5.84 8.81 -33.96
CA GLU A 97 7.29 8.52 -33.94
C GLU A 97 8.01 9.14 -32.73
N GLU A 98 7.59 10.33 -32.29
CA GLU A 98 8.06 10.99 -31.07
C GLU A 98 7.80 10.13 -29.81
N GLU A 99 6.58 9.62 -29.65
CA GLU A 99 6.19 8.76 -28.52
C GLU A 99 6.85 7.38 -28.60
N GLN A 100 7.02 6.82 -29.80
CA GLN A 100 7.79 5.58 -30.00
C GLN A 100 9.25 5.76 -29.59
N THR A 101 9.87 6.89 -29.95
CA THR A 101 11.25 7.21 -29.56
C THR A 101 11.37 7.37 -28.05
N GLU A 102 10.40 8.01 -27.40
CA GLU A 102 10.32 8.11 -25.94
C GLU A 102 10.24 6.72 -25.27
N LEU A 103 9.36 5.83 -25.76
CA LEU A 103 9.24 4.45 -25.27
C LEU A 103 10.54 3.65 -25.43
N GLN A 104 11.13 3.65 -26.63
CA GLN A 104 12.36 2.93 -26.94
C GLN A 104 13.55 3.40 -26.10
N ALA A 105 13.66 4.72 -25.88
CA ALA A 105 14.70 5.31 -25.02
C ALA A 105 14.64 4.82 -23.56
N THR A 106 13.49 4.31 -23.09
CA THR A 106 13.36 3.74 -21.74
C THR A 106 13.94 2.33 -21.58
N ALA A 107 14.41 1.71 -22.66
CA ALA A 107 14.97 0.35 -22.68
C ALA A 107 14.06 -0.70 -22.00
N ARG A 108 12.81 -0.81 -22.49
CA ARG A 108 11.75 -1.68 -21.93
C ARG A 108 11.50 -1.43 -20.43
N SER A 109 11.47 -0.17 -19.99
CA SER A 109 11.11 0.22 -18.61
C SER A 109 9.70 0.78 -18.44
N VAL A 110 8.98 0.93 -19.54
CA VAL A 110 7.61 1.46 -19.57
C VAL A 110 6.61 0.35 -19.84
N VAL A 111 5.54 0.29 -19.04
CA VAL A 111 4.32 -0.45 -19.40
C VAL A 111 3.34 0.49 -20.08
N LEU A 112 2.92 0.13 -21.30
CA LEU A 112 1.95 0.90 -22.06
C LEU A 112 0.54 0.65 -21.52
N VAL A 113 -0.25 1.71 -21.34
CA VAL A 113 -1.64 1.62 -20.87
C VAL A 113 -2.61 2.06 -21.96
N VAL A 114 -3.46 1.14 -22.41
CA VAL A 114 -4.40 1.34 -23.53
C VAL A 114 -5.82 0.96 -23.12
N ASP A 115 -6.82 1.40 -23.86
CA ASP A 115 -8.22 0.99 -23.73
C ASP A 115 -8.53 -0.27 -24.57
N ARG A 116 -9.41 -1.13 -24.04
CA ARG A 116 -10.04 -2.21 -24.80
C ARG A 116 -10.99 -1.61 -25.83
N GLY A 117 -10.97 -2.11 -27.05
CA GLY A 117 -11.79 -1.58 -28.14
C GLY A 117 -11.59 -2.35 -29.45
N GLU A 118 -11.38 -1.62 -30.54
CA GLU A 118 -11.58 -2.03 -31.94
C GLU A 118 -10.70 -3.19 -32.46
N CYS A 119 -9.58 -3.48 -31.81
CA CYS A 119 -8.63 -4.52 -32.20
C CYS A 119 -8.38 -5.55 -31.09
N THR A 120 -7.79 -6.69 -31.46
CA THR A 120 -7.58 -7.84 -30.55
C THR A 120 -6.47 -7.57 -29.51
N PHE A 121 -6.39 -8.42 -28.48
CA PHE A 121 -5.39 -8.28 -27.41
C PHE A 121 -3.98 -8.61 -27.90
N GLU A 122 -3.87 -9.61 -28.77
CA GLU A 122 -2.64 -10.02 -29.45
C GLU A 122 -2.12 -8.88 -30.34
N GLN A 123 -2.99 -8.20 -31.10
CA GLN A 123 -2.60 -7.06 -31.93
C GLN A 123 -2.06 -5.90 -31.06
N LYS A 124 -2.76 -5.52 -29.98
CA LYS A 124 -2.29 -4.50 -29.04
C LYS A 124 -0.94 -4.87 -28.43
N SER A 125 -0.78 -6.13 -28.02
CA SER A 125 0.43 -6.64 -27.38
C SER A 125 1.61 -6.68 -28.34
N ARG A 126 1.41 -7.12 -29.57
CA ARG A 126 2.43 -7.11 -30.63
C ARG A 126 2.89 -5.69 -30.96
N LEU A 127 1.97 -4.74 -31.10
CA LEU A 127 2.29 -3.33 -31.32
C LEU A 127 3.06 -2.73 -30.13
N ALA A 128 2.66 -3.03 -28.89
CA ALA A 128 3.38 -2.59 -27.70
C ALA A 128 4.80 -3.16 -27.61
N ASP A 129 5.01 -4.43 -27.97
CA ASP A 129 6.34 -5.06 -28.01
C ASP A 129 7.23 -4.43 -29.09
N GLN A 130 6.67 -4.22 -30.30
CA GLN A 130 7.35 -3.52 -31.41
C GLN A 130 7.80 -2.10 -31.02
N MET A 131 7.04 -1.39 -30.18
CA MET A 131 7.40 -0.08 -29.64
C MET A 131 8.40 -0.13 -28.47
N GLY A 132 8.85 -1.32 -28.07
CA GLY A 132 9.83 -1.49 -26.99
C GLY A 132 9.25 -1.32 -25.59
N ALA A 133 7.95 -1.58 -25.39
CA ALA A 133 7.35 -1.63 -24.06
C ALA A 133 7.90 -2.81 -23.24
N ALA A 134 7.79 -2.69 -21.91
CA ALA A 134 8.05 -3.76 -20.94
C ALA A 134 6.86 -4.73 -20.80
N GLY A 135 5.67 -4.30 -21.18
CA GLY A 135 4.39 -4.95 -20.91
C GLY A 135 3.22 -4.06 -21.33
N LEU A 136 2.02 -4.66 -21.38
CA LEU A 136 0.78 -3.99 -21.75
C LEU A 136 -0.24 -4.08 -20.60
N VAL A 137 -0.89 -2.97 -20.30
CA VAL A 137 -2.10 -2.92 -19.46
C VAL A 137 -3.26 -2.44 -20.32
N VAL A 138 -4.31 -3.25 -20.41
CA VAL A 138 -5.55 -2.92 -21.11
C VAL A 138 -6.64 -2.57 -20.10
N VAL A 139 -7.21 -1.37 -20.23
CA VAL A 139 -8.34 -0.89 -19.43
C VAL A 139 -9.64 -1.38 -20.07
N SER A 140 -10.44 -2.12 -19.32
CA SER A 140 -11.79 -2.51 -19.75
C SER A 140 -12.75 -1.30 -19.77
N PRO A 141 -13.73 -1.22 -20.70
CA PRO A 141 -14.79 -0.20 -20.66
C PRO A 141 -15.79 -0.41 -19.51
N THR A 142 -15.73 -1.56 -18.83
CA THR A 142 -16.57 -1.95 -17.70
C THR A 142 -15.71 -2.34 -16.50
N ASP A 143 -16.33 -2.44 -15.33
CA ASP A 143 -15.66 -2.96 -14.14
C ASP A 143 -15.73 -4.49 -14.03
N ASP A 144 -16.60 -5.14 -14.81
CA ASP A 144 -16.59 -6.58 -15.02
C ASP A 144 -15.44 -6.99 -15.94
N VAL A 145 -14.48 -7.74 -15.40
CA VAL A 145 -13.24 -8.12 -16.08
C VAL A 145 -12.90 -9.58 -15.78
N SER A 146 -12.46 -10.27 -16.84
CA SER A 146 -11.79 -11.58 -16.80
C SER A 146 -10.43 -11.46 -17.48
N GLY A 147 -9.56 -12.47 -17.32
CA GLY A 147 -8.40 -12.61 -18.20
C GLY A 147 -8.87 -12.69 -19.65
N PRO A 148 -8.23 -12.00 -20.61
CA PRO A 148 -8.54 -12.19 -22.01
C PRO A 148 -8.02 -13.55 -22.49
N VAL A 149 -8.61 -14.05 -23.56
CA VAL A 149 -8.25 -15.33 -24.17
C VAL A 149 -7.77 -15.00 -25.57
N GLY A 150 -6.47 -15.12 -25.79
CA GLY A 150 -5.87 -15.00 -27.11
C GLY A 150 -5.84 -16.33 -27.86
N ASP A 151 -5.82 -16.26 -29.18
CA ASP A 151 -5.53 -17.39 -30.06
C ASP A 151 -4.00 -17.57 -30.16
N PRO A 152 -3.41 -18.68 -29.65
CA PRO A 152 -1.97 -18.89 -29.69
C PRO A 152 -1.41 -19.19 -31.09
N ASN A 153 -2.24 -19.30 -32.14
CA ASN A 153 -1.81 -19.72 -33.48
C ASN A 153 -1.23 -18.60 -34.37
N THR A 154 -0.78 -17.46 -33.82
CA THR A 154 -0.10 -16.42 -34.62
C THR A 154 1.42 -16.62 -34.66
N GLU A 155 2.01 -16.60 -35.85
CA GLU A 155 3.44 -16.89 -36.08
C GLU A 155 4.44 -15.90 -35.42
N ASP A 156 3.96 -14.71 -35.00
CA ASP A 156 4.77 -13.71 -34.28
C ASP A 156 4.75 -13.95 -32.76
N GLU A 157 5.88 -14.32 -32.17
CA GLU A 157 6.05 -14.48 -30.72
C GLU A 157 5.97 -13.13 -29.99
N ILE A 158 4.97 -12.96 -29.11
CA ILE A 158 4.82 -11.79 -28.23
C ILE A 158 5.69 -12.02 -26.99
N THR A 159 6.71 -11.17 -26.78
CA THR A 159 7.73 -11.38 -25.73
C THR A 159 7.44 -10.64 -24.42
N ILE A 160 6.38 -9.82 -24.39
CA ILE A 160 5.97 -9.03 -23.22
C ILE A 160 4.71 -9.62 -22.55
N PRO A 161 4.51 -9.41 -21.24
CA PRO A 161 3.26 -9.75 -20.57
C PRO A 161 2.17 -8.73 -20.92
N SER A 162 0.94 -9.22 -21.12
CA SER A 162 -0.26 -8.40 -21.23
C SER A 162 -1.25 -8.73 -20.11
N VAL A 163 -1.92 -7.70 -19.58
CA VAL A 163 -2.90 -7.81 -18.51
C VAL A 163 -4.10 -6.88 -18.75
N MET A 164 -5.28 -7.28 -18.27
CA MET A 164 -6.47 -6.43 -18.22
C MET A 164 -6.77 -5.94 -16.79
N ILE A 165 -7.17 -4.67 -16.67
CA ILE A 165 -7.69 -4.05 -15.44
C ILE A 165 -9.11 -3.51 -15.64
N ARG A 166 -9.82 -3.33 -14.52
CA ARG A 166 -11.17 -2.73 -14.47
C ARG A 166 -11.12 -1.26 -14.88
N ARG A 167 -12.21 -0.76 -15.49
CA ARG A 167 -12.36 0.66 -15.87
C ARG A 167 -11.95 1.62 -14.74
N THR A 168 -12.47 1.40 -13.54
CA THR A 168 -12.18 2.25 -12.37
C THR A 168 -10.71 2.23 -11.96
N GLY A 169 -10.03 1.08 -12.06
CA GLY A 169 -8.58 1.00 -11.88
C GLY A 169 -7.81 1.81 -12.93
N GLY A 170 -8.24 1.76 -14.20
CA GLY A 170 -7.67 2.60 -15.26
C GLY A 170 -7.91 4.10 -15.03
N ASN A 171 -9.11 4.48 -14.55
CA ASN A 171 -9.42 5.86 -14.19
C ASN A 171 -8.57 6.37 -13.02
N LEU A 172 -8.30 5.53 -12.01
CA LEU A 172 -7.37 5.86 -10.93
C LEU A 172 -5.96 6.11 -11.47
N LEU A 173 -5.44 5.22 -12.33
CA LEU A 173 -4.12 5.44 -12.94
C LEU A 173 -4.06 6.73 -13.77
N ARG A 174 -5.09 7.04 -14.56
CA ARG A 174 -5.17 8.31 -15.32
C ARG A 174 -5.21 9.53 -14.41
N ALA A 175 -5.94 9.47 -13.31
CA ALA A 175 -5.99 10.56 -12.33
C ALA A 175 -4.62 10.84 -11.70
N VAL A 176 -3.83 9.79 -11.40
CA VAL A 176 -2.44 9.95 -10.95
C VAL A 176 -1.55 10.47 -12.09
N ALA A 177 -1.68 9.93 -13.30
CA ALA A 177 -0.88 10.29 -14.47
C ALA A 177 -1.06 11.76 -14.89
N ALA A 178 -2.24 12.35 -14.64
CA ALA A 178 -2.51 13.76 -14.86
C ALA A 178 -1.73 14.70 -13.90
N GLU A 179 -1.20 14.18 -12.80
CA GLU A 179 -0.48 14.96 -11.78
C GLU A 179 1.03 14.60 -11.66
N THR A 180 1.41 13.37 -11.99
CA THR A 180 2.78 12.84 -11.84
C THR A 180 3.01 11.61 -12.71
N THR A 181 4.27 11.33 -13.06
CA THR A 181 4.63 10.02 -13.63
C THR A 181 4.23 8.90 -12.68
N VAL A 182 3.49 7.92 -13.18
CA VAL A 182 3.00 6.78 -12.39
C VAL A 182 4.07 5.70 -12.38
N HIS A 183 4.59 5.37 -11.20
CA HIS A 183 5.52 4.25 -11.01
C HIS A 183 4.85 3.12 -10.23
N GLY A 184 5.20 1.88 -10.54
CA GLY A 184 4.68 0.73 -9.82
C GLY A 184 5.22 -0.60 -10.32
N ARG A 185 4.72 -1.69 -9.74
CA ARG A 185 5.10 -3.07 -10.10
C ARG A 185 3.87 -3.95 -10.26
N LEU A 186 3.87 -4.79 -11.29
CA LEU A 186 2.84 -5.79 -11.52
C LEU A 186 3.26 -7.08 -10.81
N ILE A 187 2.58 -7.43 -9.72
CA ILE A 187 2.94 -8.55 -8.85
C ILE A 187 1.92 -9.69 -9.00
N PRO A 188 2.34 -10.87 -9.51
CA PRO A 188 1.51 -12.07 -9.53
C PRO A 188 1.15 -12.51 -8.11
N MET A 189 -0.09 -12.96 -7.93
CA MET A 189 -0.59 -13.35 -6.61
C MET A 189 -0.99 -14.83 -6.57
N THR A 190 -0.47 -15.56 -5.58
CA THR A 190 -0.77 -16.98 -5.36
C THR A 190 -1.64 -17.13 -4.11
N CYS A 191 -2.82 -17.74 -4.24
CA CYS A 191 -3.71 -18.04 -3.11
C CYS A 191 -3.55 -19.49 -2.64
N GLN A 192 -3.31 -19.67 -1.34
CA GLN A 192 -3.47 -20.95 -0.66
C GLN A 192 -4.91 -21.06 -0.14
N ARG A 193 -5.48 -22.27 -0.03
CA ARG A 193 -6.89 -22.49 0.36
C ARG A 193 -7.12 -22.78 1.85
N SER A 194 -6.06 -23.00 2.64
CA SER A 194 -6.18 -23.31 4.07
C SER A 194 -5.03 -22.68 4.87
N PRO A 195 -5.23 -21.49 5.50
CA PRO A 195 -6.38 -20.58 5.33
C PRO A 195 -6.44 -20.00 3.91
N TYR A 196 -7.57 -19.38 3.52
CA TYR A 196 -7.64 -18.65 2.25
C TYR A 196 -6.81 -17.36 2.35
N MET A 197 -5.59 -17.40 1.85
CA MET A 197 -4.64 -16.29 1.91
C MET A 197 -3.90 -16.18 0.58
N CYS A 198 -3.91 -14.98 0.00
CA CYS A 198 -3.23 -14.67 -1.24
C CYS A 198 -2.02 -13.79 -0.96
N LYS A 199 -0.84 -14.23 -1.40
CA LYS A 199 0.45 -13.55 -1.18
C LYS A 199 1.24 -13.42 -2.49
N PRO A 200 2.25 -12.54 -2.54
CA PRO A 200 3.23 -12.52 -3.62
C PRO A 200 3.94 -13.87 -3.76
N ARG A 201 4.54 -14.12 -4.92
CA ARG A 201 5.26 -15.36 -5.21
C ARG A 201 6.71 -15.29 -4.75
N LEU A 202 7.34 -14.12 -4.87
CA LEU A 202 8.76 -13.90 -4.57
C LEU A 202 8.95 -12.98 -3.36
N GLU A 203 10.02 -13.18 -2.58
CA GLU A 203 10.32 -12.32 -1.43
C GLU A 203 10.57 -10.87 -1.87
N ALA A 204 11.30 -10.65 -2.97
CA ALA A 204 11.50 -9.31 -3.54
C ALA A 204 10.20 -8.60 -3.96
N GLU A 205 9.10 -9.33 -4.21
CA GLU A 205 7.76 -8.74 -4.44
C GLU A 205 7.09 -8.34 -3.11
N HIS A 206 7.26 -9.16 -2.06
CA HIS A 206 6.80 -8.90 -0.70
C HIS A 206 7.53 -7.69 -0.08
N GLU A 207 8.86 -7.63 -0.17
CA GLU A 207 9.69 -6.48 0.22
C GLU A 207 9.27 -5.18 -0.48
N TYR A 208 8.96 -5.25 -1.79
CA TYR A 208 8.48 -4.10 -2.55
C TYR A 208 7.13 -3.60 -2.00
N ILE A 209 6.20 -4.50 -1.69
CA ILE A 209 4.90 -4.12 -1.10
C ILE A 209 5.10 -3.47 0.27
N ALA A 210 5.94 -4.05 1.14
CA ALA A 210 6.20 -3.51 2.47
C ALA A 210 6.88 -2.12 2.43
N SER A 211 7.76 -1.89 1.46
CA SER A 211 8.58 -0.68 1.35
C SER A 211 7.91 0.47 0.62
N PHE A 212 7.12 0.19 -0.44
CA PHE A 212 6.63 1.22 -1.37
C PHE A 212 5.12 1.48 -1.33
N THR A 213 4.30 0.68 -0.64
CA THR A 213 2.90 1.06 -0.37
C THR A 213 2.81 1.97 0.84
N VAL A 214 1.80 2.84 0.89
CA VAL A 214 1.56 3.68 2.06
C VAL A 214 0.57 2.99 2.97
N ARG A 215 1.04 2.61 4.16
CA ARG A 215 0.20 2.11 5.25
C ARG A 215 -0.02 3.14 6.34
N SER A 216 0.96 4.00 6.60
CA SER A 216 0.88 5.05 7.63
C SER A 216 1.97 6.10 7.46
N GLY A 217 1.92 7.12 8.29
CA GLY A 217 2.95 8.15 8.32
C GLY A 217 2.75 9.22 9.37
N SER A 218 3.50 10.31 9.23
CA SER A 218 3.38 11.52 10.06
C SER A 218 2.64 12.62 9.30
N VAL A 219 1.79 13.36 10.00
CA VAL A 219 1.24 14.64 9.51
C VAL A 219 2.09 15.77 10.08
N LEU A 220 2.63 16.62 9.21
CA LEU A 220 3.57 17.69 9.56
C LEU A 220 2.99 19.04 9.13
N SER A 221 3.20 20.09 9.92
CA SER A 221 2.87 21.47 9.53
C SER A 221 3.81 21.96 8.43
N SER A 222 3.32 22.81 7.54
CA SER A 222 4.13 23.47 6.51
C SER A 222 4.00 24.99 6.63
N GLY A 223 5.01 25.65 7.18
CA GLY A 223 5.13 27.11 7.30
C GLY A 223 5.89 27.54 8.58
N GLY A 224 6.82 28.50 8.55
CA GLY A 224 7.38 29.20 7.39
C GLY A 224 8.51 30.17 7.76
N GLY A 225 9.57 30.19 6.93
CA GLY A 225 10.73 31.10 7.06
C GLY A 225 12.07 30.37 7.06
N GLU A 226 13.05 30.86 6.29
CA GLU A 226 14.39 30.26 6.04
C GLU A 226 15.32 30.11 7.28
N LYS A 227 14.81 30.20 8.51
CA LYS A 227 15.62 30.33 9.74
C LYS A 227 15.22 29.46 10.94
N ASP A 228 14.14 28.70 10.87
CA ASP A 228 13.86 27.60 11.81
C ASP A 228 13.15 26.46 11.06
N ASP A 229 13.92 25.76 10.24
CA ASP A 229 13.47 24.76 9.26
C ASP A 229 13.26 23.38 9.91
N SER A 230 12.38 23.31 10.91
CA SER A 230 11.93 22.05 11.51
C SER A 230 10.41 21.95 11.49
N ASP A 231 9.87 21.22 10.52
CA ASP A 231 8.43 20.99 10.40
C ASP A 231 7.87 20.30 11.64
N ALA A 232 6.98 21.00 12.37
CA ALA A 232 6.39 20.47 13.57
C ALA A 232 5.49 19.26 13.25
N ARG A 233 5.74 18.14 13.94
CA ARG A 233 4.88 16.96 13.84
C ARG A 233 3.56 17.20 14.56
N LEU A 234 2.47 17.19 13.80
CA LEU A 234 1.11 17.39 14.30
C LEU A 234 0.46 16.10 14.80
N GLY A 235 0.94 14.95 14.32
CA GLY A 235 0.43 13.63 14.67
C GLY A 235 0.90 12.50 13.75
N SER A 236 0.08 11.46 13.63
CA SER A 236 0.24 10.39 12.64
C SER A 236 -1.05 10.14 11.86
N PHE A 237 -0.93 9.33 10.81
CA PHE A 237 -2.06 8.84 10.04
C PHE A 237 -1.94 7.34 9.74
N LEU A 238 -3.08 6.68 9.59
CA LEU A 238 -3.22 5.37 8.94
C LEU A 238 -3.81 5.57 7.54
N ALA A 239 -3.24 4.96 6.51
CA ALA A 239 -3.84 4.94 5.19
C ALA A 239 -5.13 4.09 5.17
N ALA A 240 -6.11 4.48 4.36
CA ALA A 240 -7.21 3.60 4.00
C ALA A 240 -6.72 2.45 3.10
N THR A 241 -7.47 1.35 3.05
CA THR A 241 -7.23 0.25 2.09
C THR A 241 -7.77 0.55 0.68
N TYR A 242 -8.01 1.83 0.39
CA TYR A 242 -8.56 2.37 -0.84
C TYR A 242 -8.06 3.81 -1.04
N GLY A 243 -8.32 4.38 -2.21
CA GLY A 243 -7.75 5.66 -2.61
C GLY A 243 -6.45 5.51 -3.41
N SER A 244 -5.82 6.64 -3.67
CA SER A 244 -4.81 6.81 -4.73
C SER A 244 -3.36 6.84 -4.22
N VAL A 245 -2.46 7.53 -4.94
CA VAL A 245 -1.06 7.72 -4.58
C VAL A 245 -0.88 8.94 -3.67
N LEU A 246 -0.26 8.75 -2.51
CA LEU A 246 0.06 9.85 -1.61
C LEU A 246 1.31 10.60 -2.09
N ARG A 247 1.14 11.88 -2.39
CA ARG A 247 2.22 12.80 -2.74
C ARG A 247 2.94 13.27 -1.47
N SER A 248 3.83 12.42 -0.96
CA SER A 248 4.67 12.72 0.21
C SER A 248 5.44 14.03 0.05
N MET A 249 5.68 14.74 1.16
CA MET A 249 6.45 15.99 1.27
C MET A 249 5.92 17.20 0.49
N ARG A 250 4.92 17.06 -0.40
CA ARG A 250 4.22 18.20 -1.00
C ARG A 250 3.31 18.86 0.05
N PRO A 251 3.33 20.20 0.21
CA PRO A 251 2.39 20.91 1.06
C PRO A 251 1.02 21.02 0.39
N PHE A 252 -0.02 20.94 1.21
CA PHE A 252 -1.43 21.08 0.82
C PHE A 252 -2.14 22.03 1.80
N PRO A 253 -2.92 23.01 1.32
CA PRO A 253 -3.75 23.85 2.19
C PRO A 253 -4.79 23.01 2.93
N LEU A 254 -4.96 23.24 4.22
CA LEU A 254 -5.90 22.53 5.09
C LEU A 254 -7.26 23.23 5.12
N THR A 255 -8.36 22.49 5.04
CA THR A 255 -9.70 23.05 5.34
C THR A 255 -9.97 23.03 6.83
N THR A 256 -10.94 23.84 7.27
CA THR A 256 -11.61 23.60 8.55
C THR A 256 -12.27 22.21 8.58
N LEU A 257 -12.46 21.67 9.79
CA LEU A 257 -13.23 20.45 10.01
C LEU A 257 -14.68 20.66 9.55
N LEU A 258 -15.16 19.83 8.62
CA LEU A 258 -16.56 19.87 8.21
C LEU A 258 -17.45 19.34 9.34
N ASP A 259 -18.67 19.86 9.42
CA ASP A 259 -19.71 19.21 10.20
C ASP A 259 -20.27 17.98 9.45
N GLY A 260 -21.04 17.15 10.14
CA GLY A 260 -21.56 15.92 9.55
C GLY A 260 -22.53 16.15 8.38
N HIS A 261 -23.25 17.27 8.38
CA HIS A 261 -24.12 17.64 7.26
C HIS A 261 -23.29 18.09 6.04
N GLY A 262 -22.32 18.99 6.22
CA GLY A 262 -21.41 19.45 5.17
C GLY A 262 -20.55 18.34 4.57
N ALA A 263 -20.19 17.32 5.36
CA ALA A 263 -19.55 16.11 4.83
C ALA A 263 -20.48 15.31 3.88
N CYS A 264 -21.78 15.26 4.17
CA CYS A 264 -22.78 14.55 3.37
C CYS A 264 -23.36 15.36 2.19
N LEU A 265 -23.07 16.66 2.10
CA LEU A 265 -23.52 17.49 0.98
C LEU A 265 -22.86 17.07 -0.35
N ASN A 266 -23.69 16.61 -1.29
CA ASN A 266 -23.34 16.40 -2.69
C ASN A 266 -23.64 17.67 -3.52
N THR A 267 -22.89 18.75 -3.27
CA THR A 267 -23.03 20.00 -4.05
C THR A 267 -22.19 19.92 -5.32
N VAL A 268 -22.78 19.37 -6.37
CA VAL A 268 -22.44 19.67 -7.78
C VAL A 268 -23.64 20.38 -8.42
N THR A 269 -24.11 21.44 -7.75
CA THR A 269 -25.25 22.24 -8.19
C THR A 269 -24.81 23.23 -9.27
N ASN A 270 -25.09 22.91 -10.53
CA ASN A 270 -25.13 23.85 -11.66
C ASN A 270 -23.83 24.55 -12.07
N GLY A 271 -22.69 23.85 -12.12
CA GLY A 271 -21.58 24.12 -13.06
C GLY A 271 -20.91 25.51 -13.06
N ALA A 272 -21.22 26.38 -12.11
CA ALA A 272 -20.76 27.77 -12.01
C ALA A 272 -20.07 28.08 -10.68
N ASP A 273 -20.23 27.23 -9.67
CA ASP A 273 -19.49 27.31 -8.41
C ASP A 273 -18.12 26.64 -8.58
N GLU A 274 -17.05 27.33 -8.20
CA GLU A 274 -15.71 26.73 -8.17
C GLU A 274 -15.65 25.55 -7.17
N PRO A 275 -14.88 24.49 -7.47
CA PRO A 275 -14.73 23.35 -6.56
C PRO A 275 -14.17 23.80 -5.19
N GLN A 276 -15.04 23.81 -4.17
CA GLN A 276 -14.82 24.33 -2.82
C GLN A 276 -13.48 23.90 -2.17
N PHE A 277 -13.03 22.68 -2.47
CA PHE A 277 -11.86 22.04 -1.89
C PHE A 277 -10.70 21.83 -2.86
N LEU A 278 -10.71 22.51 -4.02
CA LEU A 278 -9.67 22.38 -5.05
C LEU A 278 -8.26 22.49 -4.47
N GLY A 279 -7.47 21.42 -4.58
CA GLY A 279 -6.08 21.38 -4.10
C GLY A 279 -5.92 21.13 -2.59
N LYS A 280 -7.00 21.04 -1.81
CA LYS A 280 -6.97 21.09 -0.33
C LYS A 280 -7.01 19.71 0.33
N VAL A 281 -6.53 19.64 1.57
CA VAL A 281 -6.79 18.54 2.51
C VAL A 281 -8.12 18.79 3.21
N VAL A 282 -9.08 17.87 3.07
CA VAL A 282 -10.39 17.98 3.72
C VAL A 282 -10.44 17.14 5.00
N LEU A 283 -10.70 17.82 6.12
CA LEU A 283 -10.98 17.21 7.42
C LEU A 283 -12.44 16.76 7.49
N LEU A 284 -12.69 15.46 7.64
CA LEU A 284 -14.02 14.85 7.71
C LEU A 284 -14.27 14.19 9.08
N PRO A 285 -15.44 14.45 9.71
CA PRO A 285 -15.79 13.83 10.99
C PRO A 285 -16.23 12.38 10.80
N GLU A 286 -15.99 11.55 11.82
CA GLU A 286 -16.50 10.17 11.94
C GLU A 286 -18.01 10.07 11.62
N GLY A 287 -18.46 8.88 11.20
CA GLY A 287 -19.88 8.55 11.13
C GLY A 287 -20.66 8.81 12.43
N LYS A 288 -21.90 9.30 12.27
CA LYS A 288 -23.01 9.03 13.19
C LYS A 288 -24.00 8.11 12.46
N ALA A 289 -24.77 7.30 13.19
CA ALA A 289 -25.74 6.37 12.59
C ALA A 289 -26.76 7.07 11.67
N ASP A 290 -27.10 8.33 11.95
CA ASP A 290 -28.07 9.13 11.19
C ASP A 290 -27.43 9.99 10.07
N GLN A 291 -26.19 9.67 9.65
CA GLN A 291 -25.46 10.38 8.60
C GLN A 291 -25.07 9.44 7.47
N CYS A 292 -24.70 10.02 6.32
CA CYS A 292 -24.14 9.28 5.20
C CYS A 292 -22.88 8.48 5.58
N SER A 293 -22.62 7.42 4.83
CA SER A 293 -21.45 6.54 5.05
C SER A 293 -20.12 7.29 4.90
N GLU A 294 -19.06 6.81 5.55
CA GLU A 294 -17.72 7.41 5.41
C GLU A 294 -17.25 7.45 3.96
N PHE A 295 -17.51 6.36 3.22
CA PHE A 295 -17.23 6.27 1.78
C PHE A 295 -17.96 7.36 0.97
N GLU A 296 -19.21 7.65 1.32
CA GLU A 296 -19.99 8.73 0.70
C GLU A 296 -19.44 10.11 1.05
N LYS A 297 -19.02 10.35 2.30
CA LYS A 297 -18.33 11.59 2.71
C LYS A 297 -17.05 11.82 1.89
N VAL A 298 -16.23 10.78 1.72
CA VAL A 298 -15.00 10.82 0.88
C VAL A 298 -15.36 11.13 -0.57
N SER A 299 -16.33 10.42 -1.15
CA SER A 299 -16.82 10.64 -2.52
C SER A 299 -17.32 12.08 -2.74
N ASN A 300 -18.05 12.64 -1.76
CA ASN A 300 -18.50 14.02 -1.79
C ASN A 300 -17.34 15.03 -1.69
N ALA A 301 -16.32 14.76 -0.87
CA ALA A 301 -15.13 15.61 -0.78
C ALA A 301 -14.33 15.61 -2.09
N GLN A 302 -14.10 14.44 -2.69
CA GLN A 302 -13.43 14.31 -3.98
C GLN A 302 -14.17 15.04 -5.11
N ARG A 303 -15.51 14.87 -5.20
CA ARG A 303 -16.34 15.60 -6.18
C ARG A 303 -16.31 17.12 -6.03
N ARG A 304 -15.94 17.62 -4.85
CA ARG A 304 -15.74 19.04 -4.53
C ARG A 304 -14.28 19.51 -4.69
N GLY A 305 -13.41 18.70 -5.29
CA GLY A 305 -12.03 19.05 -5.65
C GLY A 305 -10.96 18.73 -4.60
N ALA A 306 -11.31 18.06 -3.50
CA ALA A 306 -10.35 17.67 -2.47
C ALA A 306 -9.16 16.89 -3.06
N SER A 307 -7.94 17.17 -2.61
CA SER A 307 -6.73 16.46 -3.06
C SER A 307 -6.25 15.39 -2.07
N VAL A 308 -6.62 15.49 -0.79
CA VAL A 308 -6.46 14.47 0.24
C VAL A 308 -7.65 14.54 1.19
N VAL A 309 -8.10 13.41 1.73
CA VAL A 309 -9.10 13.36 2.79
C VAL A 309 -8.49 12.80 4.08
N LEU A 310 -8.76 13.46 5.20
CA LEU A 310 -8.46 12.97 6.54
C LEU A 310 -9.77 12.63 7.27
N LEU A 311 -9.98 11.35 7.55
CA LEU A 311 -11.08 10.83 8.36
C LEU A 311 -10.68 10.88 9.84
N VAL A 312 -11.44 11.59 10.66
CA VAL A 312 -11.21 11.64 12.11
C VAL A 312 -11.84 10.42 12.76
N GLN A 313 -11.02 9.54 13.34
CA GLN A 313 -11.47 8.45 14.21
C GLN A 313 -11.57 8.98 15.66
N ARG A 314 -12.60 8.59 16.41
CA ARG A 314 -12.69 8.91 17.85
C ARG A 314 -11.70 8.07 18.65
N ASP A 315 -11.12 8.69 19.67
CA ASP A 315 -10.21 8.05 20.63
C ASP A 315 -10.94 7.19 21.69
N ASN A 316 -12.18 6.76 21.41
CA ASN A 316 -13.03 5.99 22.33
C ASN A 316 -12.88 4.46 22.20
N ALA A 317 -12.13 3.98 21.21
CA ALA A 317 -11.64 2.61 21.13
C ALA A 317 -10.11 2.58 21.30
N THR A 318 -9.60 1.56 21.97
CA THR A 318 -8.18 1.43 22.36
C THR A 318 -7.19 1.25 21.19
N VAL A 319 -7.67 1.27 19.95
CA VAL A 319 -6.90 1.04 18.72
C VAL A 319 -7.46 1.86 17.56
N MET A 320 -6.60 2.52 16.78
CA MET A 320 -6.95 3.00 15.44
C MET A 320 -6.96 1.83 14.44
N THR A 321 -7.70 1.99 13.35
CA THR A 321 -7.76 0.97 12.28
C THR A 321 -7.70 1.63 10.89
N HIS A 322 -7.16 0.92 9.90
CA HIS A 322 -7.20 1.36 8.51
C HIS A 322 -8.68 1.50 8.06
N PRO A 323 -9.11 2.64 7.48
CA PRO A 323 -10.41 2.73 6.85
C PRO A 323 -10.56 1.72 5.71
N THR A 324 -11.58 0.89 5.78
CA THR A 324 -11.86 -0.18 4.81
C THR A 324 -13.19 0.05 4.10
N VAL A 325 -13.35 -0.62 2.96
CA VAL A 325 -14.65 -0.92 2.36
C VAL A 325 -14.81 -2.44 2.27
N ASP A 326 -16.03 -2.96 2.36
CA ASP A 326 -16.31 -4.40 2.29
C ASP A 326 -15.74 -5.05 1.02
N VAL A 327 -15.71 -4.28 -0.07
CA VAL A 327 -15.31 -4.72 -1.40
C VAL A 327 -14.33 -3.70 -2.00
N SER A 328 -13.04 -4.04 -2.01
CA SER A 328 -11.96 -3.10 -2.32
C SER A 328 -12.11 -2.40 -3.68
N TRP A 329 -12.62 -3.11 -4.70
CA TRP A 329 -12.79 -2.55 -6.05
C TRP A 329 -13.96 -1.56 -6.18
N HIS A 330 -14.93 -1.55 -5.26
CA HIS A 330 -15.96 -0.51 -5.24
C HIS A 330 -15.35 0.88 -4.97
N ALA A 331 -14.22 0.91 -4.27
CA ALA A 331 -13.51 2.13 -3.91
C ALA A 331 -12.42 2.57 -4.90
N TYR A 332 -12.25 1.90 -6.05
CA TYR A 332 -11.40 2.40 -7.15
C TYR A 332 -11.94 3.69 -7.78
N ASN A 333 -13.20 4.06 -7.53
CA ASN A 333 -13.74 5.39 -7.85
C ASN A 333 -13.15 6.52 -6.98
N ILE A 334 -12.47 6.18 -5.88
CA ILE A 334 -11.75 7.16 -5.06
C ILE A 334 -10.33 7.29 -5.62
N THR A 335 -10.09 8.39 -6.31
CA THR A 335 -8.85 8.72 -7.04
C THR A 335 -7.94 9.68 -6.27
N ILE A 336 -8.25 9.95 -4.99
CA ILE A 336 -7.42 10.74 -4.07
C ILE A 336 -6.97 9.90 -2.85
N PRO A 337 -5.90 10.26 -2.14
CA PRO A 337 -5.51 9.61 -0.90
C PRO A 337 -6.54 9.82 0.22
N VAL A 338 -6.81 8.77 0.98
CA VAL A 338 -7.71 8.77 2.14
C VAL A 338 -6.93 8.24 3.34
N LEU A 339 -6.81 9.06 4.37
CA LEU A 339 -6.04 8.73 5.57
C LEU A 339 -6.96 8.89 6.79
N ALA A 340 -6.75 8.10 7.85
CA ALA A 340 -7.37 8.28 9.15
C ALA A 340 -6.40 8.94 10.12
N VAL A 341 -6.92 9.83 10.97
CA VAL A 341 -6.20 10.50 12.06
C VAL A 341 -6.99 10.36 13.36
N SER A 342 -6.29 10.35 14.49
CA SER A 342 -6.89 10.38 15.83
C SER A 342 -7.59 11.71 16.12
N SER A 343 -8.37 11.76 17.20
CA SER A 343 -9.01 13.00 17.64
C SER A 343 -7.99 13.98 18.23
N SER A 344 -6.90 13.49 18.86
CA SER A 344 -5.74 14.30 19.25
C SER A 344 -5.04 14.94 18.04
N THR A 345 -4.73 14.17 17.00
CA THR A 345 -4.14 14.70 15.76
C THR A 345 -5.09 15.70 15.09
N CYS A 346 -6.41 15.44 15.07
CA CYS A 346 -7.40 16.39 14.58
C CYS A 346 -7.42 17.70 15.39
N ALA A 347 -7.27 17.64 16.71
CA ALA A 347 -7.21 18.84 17.55
C ALA A 347 -5.96 19.69 17.24
N SER A 348 -4.80 19.06 16.99
CA SER A 348 -3.60 19.76 16.48
C SER A 348 -3.86 20.44 15.14
N LEU A 349 -4.53 19.74 14.22
CA LEU A 349 -4.83 20.24 12.86
C LEU A 349 -5.82 21.42 12.86
N VAL A 350 -6.88 21.36 13.66
CA VAL A 350 -7.89 22.45 13.76
C VAL A 350 -7.31 23.71 14.42
N ASN A 351 -6.33 23.56 15.31
CA ASN A 351 -5.64 24.68 15.96
C ASN A 351 -4.45 25.23 15.15
N LEU A 352 -4.09 24.60 14.03
CA LEU A 352 -3.00 25.05 13.18
C LEU A 352 -3.34 26.39 12.51
N LYS A 353 -2.46 27.37 12.68
CA LYS A 353 -2.57 28.70 12.06
C LYS A 353 -1.33 28.95 11.22
N ASP A 354 -1.50 29.58 10.06
CA ASP A 354 -0.35 30.13 9.34
C ASP A 354 0.19 31.38 10.07
N THR A 355 1.50 31.52 10.05
CA THR A 355 2.27 32.71 10.45
C THR A 355 1.77 34.02 9.83
N GLN A 356 1.16 33.97 8.65
CA GLN A 356 0.64 35.15 7.93
C GLN A 356 -0.88 35.32 8.04
N GLY A 357 -1.59 34.41 8.71
CA GLY A 357 -3.06 34.41 8.84
C GLY A 357 -3.82 33.74 7.69
N ASP A 358 -3.10 33.18 6.71
CA ASP A 358 -3.64 32.40 5.60
C ASP A 358 -4.06 30.97 6.00
N THR A 359 -4.61 30.21 5.04
CA THR A 359 -4.94 28.79 5.22
C THR A 359 -3.69 27.96 5.49
N ALA A 360 -3.53 27.53 6.73
CA ALA A 360 -2.41 26.70 7.14
C ALA A 360 -2.23 25.48 6.22
N SER A 361 -0.98 25.14 5.90
CA SER A 361 -0.66 24.00 5.05
C SER A 361 -0.10 22.83 5.85
N VAL A 362 -0.33 21.62 5.35
CA VAL A 362 0.20 20.37 5.91
C VAL A 362 0.89 19.55 4.84
N ARG A 363 1.86 18.74 5.24
CA ARG A 363 2.54 17.76 4.38
C ARG A 363 2.57 16.39 5.06
N PHE A 364 2.78 15.35 4.26
CA PHE A 364 2.75 13.96 4.72
C PHE A 364 4.10 13.27 4.51
N GLU A 365 4.60 12.61 5.56
CA GLU A 365 5.80 11.77 5.52
C GLU A 365 5.38 10.31 5.69
N VAL A 366 5.79 9.41 4.79
CA VAL A 366 5.42 7.97 4.85
C VAL A 366 6.29 7.25 5.87
N ARG A 367 5.67 6.57 6.85
CA ARG A 367 6.33 5.78 7.90
C ARG A 367 5.45 4.59 8.26
N ASN A 368 5.62 3.46 7.55
CA ASN A 368 4.79 2.26 7.68
C ASN A 368 4.85 1.57 9.06
N GLY A 369 5.91 1.82 9.84
CA GLY A 369 6.07 1.30 11.20
C GLY A 369 4.95 1.69 12.18
N VAL A 370 4.27 2.83 11.95
CA VAL A 370 3.10 3.23 12.75
C VAL A 370 1.92 2.26 12.51
N ALA A 371 1.65 1.87 11.26
CA ALA A 371 0.64 0.86 10.93
C ALA A 371 0.98 -0.52 11.50
N GLU A 372 2.26 -0.93 11.43
CA GLU A 372 2.70 -2.20 12.03
C GLU A 372 2.46 -2.23 13.55
N ALA A 373 2.63 -1.09 14.22
CA ALA A 373 2.36 -0.96 15.64
C ALA A 373 0.86 -0.98 15.95
N TRP A 374 0.02 -0.30 15.17
CA TRP A 374 -1.44 -0.42 15.29
C TRP A 374 -1.94 -1.84 15.00
N ASP A 375 -1.43 -2.52 13.96
CA ASP A 375 -1.72 -3.93 13.67
C ASP A 375 -1.38 -4.85 14.86
N LEU A 376 -0.27 -4.55 15.56
CA LEU A 376 0.13 -5.27 16.75
C LEU A 376 -0.85 -5.01 17.90
N LEU A 377 -1.24 -3.75 18.15
CA LEU A 377 -2.22 -3.43 19.20
C LEU A 377 -3.59 -4.04 18.92
N VAL A 378 -4.06 -4.07 17.67
CA VAL A 378 -5.34 -4.70 17.28
C VAL A 378 -5.36 -6.17 17.70
N LYS A 379 -4.26 -6.91 17.52
CA LYS A 379 -4.14 -8.32 17.97
C LYS A 379 -4.27 -8.47 19.48
N TYR A 380 -3.85 -7.47 20.26
CA TYR A 380 -3.91 -7.46 21.73
C TYR A 380 -5.09 -6.66 22.29
N SER A 381 -6.01 -6.16 21.46
CA SER A 381 -7.21 -5.44 21.89
C SER A 381 -8.22 -6.29 22.67
N GLN A 382 -8.08 -7.63 22.64
CA GLN A 382 -8.99 -8.58 23.29
C GLN A 382 -8.32 -9.31 24.46
N ARG A 383 -9.05 -9.54 25.57
CA ARG A 383 -8.53 -10.24 26.77
C ARG A 383 -7.99 -11.64 26.47
N SER A 384 -8.52 -12.30 25.44
CA SER A 384 -8.11 -13.62 24.93
C SER A 384 -6.65 -13.68 24.47
N ALA A 385 -6.11 -12.58 23.94
CA ALA A 385 -4.72 -12.47 23.50
C ALA A 385 -3.72 -12.35 24.68
N TRP A 386 -4.21 -12.06 25.88
CA TRP A 386 -3.39 -11.84 27.07
C TRP A 386 -3.33 -13.06 27.99
N PRO A 387 -2.18 -13.33 28.64
CA PRO A 387 -2.07 -14.38 29.65
C PRO A 387 -3.13 -14.29 30.76
N LYS A 388 -3.48 -15.43 31.38
CA LYS A 388 -4.39 -15.46 32.53
C LYS A 388 -3.76 -14.96 33.85
N ARG A 389 -2.42 -14.99 33.97
CA ARG A 389 -1.68 -14.59 35.19
C ARG A 389 -1.12 -13.18 35.03
N GLN A 390 -1.41 -12.28 35.96
CA GLN A 390 -0.99 -10.86 35.92
C GLN A 390 0.51 -10.68 35.66
N THR A 391 1.37 -11.40 36.38
CA THR A 391 2.84 -11.33 36.18
C THR A 391 3.30 -11.69 34.77
N ARG A 392 2.55 -12.53 34.04
CA ARG A 392 2.82 -12.82 32.63
C ARG A 392 2.28 -11.73 31.70
N CYS A 393 1.21 -11.04 32.08
CA CYS A 393 0.74 -9.85 31.37
C CYS A 393 1.76 -8.71 31.46
N SER A 394 2.30 -8.43 32.65
CA SER A 394 3.35 -7.40 32.85
C SER A 394 4.58 -7.65 31.97
N ARG A 395 5.05 -8.90 31.89
CA ARG A 395 6.16 -9.28 31.01
C ARG A 395 5.82 -9.16 29.53
N LEU A 396 4.60 -9.54 29.13
CA LEU A 396 4.14 -9.36 27.75
C LEU A 396 4.04 -7.86 27.41
N LEU A 397 3.56 -7.02 28.32
CA LEU A 397 3.48 -5.57 28.14
C LEU A 397 4.86 -4.96 27.88
N GLY A 398 5.88 -5.33 28.68
CA GLY A 398 7.25 -4.88 28.47
C GLY A 398 7.77 -5.28 27.08
N ASN A 399 7.58 -6.54 26.67
CA ASN A 399 7.95 -6.99 25.33
C ASN A 399 7.22 -6.22 24.22
N LEU A 400 5.91 -5.99 24.37
CA LEU A 400 5.10 -5.24 23.39
C LEU A 400 5.55 -3.78 23.30
N LEU A 401 5.85 -3.14 24.43
CA LEU A 401 6.34 -1.77 24.47
C LEU A 401 7.70 -1.65 23.77
N THR A 402 8.63 -2.58 24.02
CA THR A 402 9.90 -2.66 23.29
C THR A 402 9.68 -2.89 21.79
N GLN A 403 8.72 -3.75 21.42
CA GLN A 403 8.41 -4.05 20.02
C GLN A 403 7.82 -2.84 19.28
N ILE A 404 6.83 -2.14 19.84
CA ILE A 404 6.23 -0.95 19.19
C ILE A 404 7.27 0.19 19.07
N ARG A 405 8.11 0.39 20.08
CA ARG A 405 9.22 1.35 20.00
C ARG A 405 10.22 0.97 18.90
N GLY A 406 10.57 -0.31 18.79
CA GLY A 406 11.51 -0.83 17.80
C GLY A 406 11.04 -0.70 16.34
N ILE A 407 9.74 -0.86 16.07
CA ILE A 407 9.15 -0.67 14.73
C ILE A 407 8.80 0.81 14.44
N GLY A 408 9.10 1.74 15.34
CA GLY A 408 8.94 3.18 15.08
C GLY A 408 7.53 3.71 15.30
N ALA A 409 6.80 3.13 16.26
CA ALA A 409 5.54 3.66 16.79
C ALA A 409 5.69 5.08 17.37
N ASP A 410 4.56 5.69 17.72
CA ASP A 410 4.50 7.04 18.27
C ASP A 410 3.80 7.11 19.64
N ALA A 411 3.73 8.33 20.18
CA ALA A 411 3.12 8.59 21.48
C ALA A 411 1.63 8.20 21.54
N GLU A 412 0.88 8.33 20.43
CA GLU A 412 -0.52 7.92 20.37
C GLU A 412 -0.65 6.40 20.49
N THR A 413 0.25 5.67 19.83
CA THR A 413 0.34 4.20 19.94
C THR A 413 0.75 3.74 21.35
N GLU A 414 1.70 4.43 22.02
CA GLU A 414 2.04 4.10 23.41
C GLU A 414 0.89 4.38 24.39
N VAL A 415 0.16 5.50 24.20
CA VAL A 415 -1.05 5.82 24.97
C VAL A 415 -2.15 4.78 24.72
N ALA A 416 -2.30 4.30 23.49
CA ALA A 416 -3.21 3.21 23.17
C ALA A 416 -2.83 1.89 23.85
N LEU A 417 -1.56 1.48 23.83
CA LEU A 417 -1.09 0.28 24.54
C LEU A 417 -1.35 0.38 26.06
N LYS A 418 -1.12 1.55 26.65
CA LYS A 418 -1.48 1.86 28.03
C LYS A 418 -2.97 1.66 28.28
N ASN A 419 -3.82 2.22 27.41
CA ASN A 419 -5.27 2.11 27.54
C ASN A 419 -5.73 0.64 27.41
N VAL A 420 -5.19 -0.15 26.48
CA VAL A 420 -5.41 -1.60 26.39
C VAL A 420 -5.04 -2.28 27.72
N PHE A 421 -3.87 -1.99 28.29
CA PHE A 421 -3.45 -2.61 29.54
C PHE A 421 -4.38 -2.28 30.72
N LEU A 422 -4.80 -1.02 30.84
CA LEU A 422 -5.70 -0.60 31.93
C LEU A 422 -7.12 -1.17 31.76
N THR A 423 -7.72 -1.11 30.55
CA THR A 423 -9.14 -1.45 30.35
C THR A 423 -9.38 -2.91 29.97
N VAL A 424 -8.50 -3.50 29.15
CA VAL A 424 -8.67 -4.88 28.65
C VAL A 424 -8.03 -5.89 29.59
N VAL A 425 -6.85 -5.59 30.15
CA VAL A 425 -6.13 -6.52 31.05
C VAL A 425 -6.56 -6.35 32.50
N GLY A 426 -6.98 -5.15 32.89
CA GLY A 426 -7.28 -4.78 34.29
C GLY A 426 -6.02 -4.42 35.09
N GLY A 427 -4.96 -3.97 34.41
CA GLY A 427 -3.73 -3.50 35.05
C GLY A 427 -3.88 -2.12 35.69
N THR A 428 -2.89 -1.74 36.49
CA THR A 428 -2.85 -0.46 37.21
C THR A 428 -1.92 0.56 36.54
N LEU A 429 -2.16 1.85 36.82
CA LEU A 429 -1.28 2.92 36.35
C LEU A 429 0.14 2.85 36.97
N GLN A 430 0.28 2.24 38.15
CA GLN A 430 1.59 2.03 38.77
C GLN A 430 2.37 0.94 38.04
N GLU A 431 1.78 -0.23 37.78
CA GLU A 431 2.41 -1.28 36.97
C GLU A 431 2.82 -0.76 35.59
N TRP A 432 1.97 0.05 34.93
CA TRP A 432 2.33 0.70 33.67
C TRP A 432 3.61 1.55 33.80
N LYS A 433 3.72 2.40 34.82
CA LYS A 433 4.89 3.26 35.03
C LYS A 433 6.16 2.44 35.28
N GLU A 434 6.08 1.44 36.14
CA GLU A 434 7.20 0.55 36.47
C GLU A 434 7.72 -0.23 35.25
N ILE A 435 6.83 -0.59 34.32
CA ILE A 435 7.18 -1.32 33.08
C ILE A 435 7.64 -0.35 31.96
N ALA A 436 7.04 0.83 31.86
CA ALA A 436 7.36 1.80 30.81
C ALA A 436 8.69 2.53 31.04
N ASN A 437 9.02 2.78 32.32
CA ASN A 437 10.21 3.48 32.79
C ASN A 437 10.98 2.62 33.82
N PRO A 438 11.63 1.52 33.40
CA PRO A 438 12.34 0.62 34.32
C PRO A 438 13.48 1.30 35.10
N GLY A 439 14.03 2.41 34.59
CA GLY A 439 15.09 3.18 35.27
C GLY A 439 14.61 4.07 36.43
N ASP A 440 13.31 4.38 36.52
CA ASP A 440 12.77 5.23 37.61
C ASP A 440 12.53 4.43 38.90
N ALA A 441 12.70 3.10 38.87
CA ALA A 441 12.42 2.21 40.00
C ALA A 441 13.54 2.15 41.05
N GLU A 442 14.80 2.49 40.67
CA GLU A 442 15.96 2.39 41.58
C GLU A 442 16.07 3.56 42.58
N THR A 443 15.23 4.61 42.46
CA THR A 443 15.22 5.78 43.36
C THR A 443 14.20 5.69 44.52
N ARG A 444 13.62 4.51 44.79
CA ARG A 444 12.86 4.27 46.03
C ARG A 444 13.80 3.89 47.18
N GLU A 445 14.20 4.89 47.98
CA GLU A 445 14.62 4.65 49.37
C GLU A 445 13.51 3.88 50.12
N GLU A 446 13.87 2.82 50.83
CA GLU A 446 12.93 2.10 51.68
C GLU A 446 12.54 2.94 52.91
N PRO A 447 11.24 3.23 53.14
CA PRO A 447 10.81 3.77 54.43
C PRO A 447 10.83 2.66 55.48
N VAL A 448 11.85 2.69 56.34
CA VAL A 448 12.04 1.72 57.43
C VAL A 448 10.93 1.85 58.49
N GLY A 449 9.92 0.97 58.37
CA GLY A 449 9.38 0.21 59.51
C GLY A 449 8.12 0.73 60.23
N LYS A 450 7.42 -0.27 60.83
CA LYS A 450 6.29 -0.19 61.78
C LYS A 450 4.93 0.16 61.13
N THR A 451 3.82 -0.51 61.44
CA THR A 451 3.57 -1.64 62.38
C THR A 451 2.37 -2.47 61.91
N HIS A 452 2.28 -3.73 62.36
CA HIS A 452 1.08 -4.56 62.17
C HIS A 452 -0.14 -3.91 62.84
N GLU A 453 -1.23 -3.71 62.10
CA GLU A 453 -2.57 -3.61 62.69
C GLU A 453 -3.58 -4.38 61.83
N THR A 454 -4.22 -5.37 62.44
CA THR A 454 -5.10 -6.32 61.76
C THR A 454 -6.54 -5.82 61.85
N ILE A 455 -7.06 -5.22 60.77
CA ILE A 455 -8.47 -4.83 60.70
C ILE A 455 -9.25 -5.90 59.95
N THR A 456 -9.85 -6.82 60.71
CA THR A 456 -10.93 -7.69 60.23
C THR A 456 -12.16 -6.86 59.89
N HIS A 457 -12.53 -6.80 58.61
CA HIS A 457 -13.89 -6.43 58.21
C HIS A 457 -14.63 -7.62 57.58
N THR A 458 -15.58 -8.13 58.35
CA THR A 458 -16.54 -9.16 57.98
C THR A 458 -17.44 -8.66 56.86
N VAL A 459 -17.39 -9.28 55.68
CA VAL A 459 -18.39 -9.06 54.61
C VAL A 459 -19.42 -10.19 54.69
N GLN A 460 -20.67 -9.83 54.99
CA GLN A 460 -21.78 -10.78 55.01
C GLN A 460 -22.09 -11.29 53.60
N LYS A 461 -22.27 -12.62 53.47
CA LYS A 461 -22.96 -13.21 52.33
C LYS A 461 -24.42 -12.76 52.34
N THR A 462 -24.84 -11.98 51.35
CA THR A 462 -26.23 -12.00 50.88
C THR A 462 -26.35 -12.96 49.71
N GLN A 463 -27.21 -13.96 49.87
CA GLN A 463 -27.46 -15.02 48.89
C GLN A 463 -28.91 -14.95 48.46
N GLY A 464 -29.13 -14.81 47.15
CA GLY A 464 -30.44 -14.93 46.51
C GLY A 464 -30.57 -14.00 45.29
N ARG A 465 -31.38 -14.31 44.29
CA ARG A 465 -32.04 -15.59 43.97
C ARG A 465 -32.62 -15.50 42.54
N ASP A 466 -32.45 -16.58 41.77
CA ASP A 466 -33.20 -17.03 40.57
C ASP A 466 -33.49 -16.07 39.38
N GLU A 467 -33.33 -16.66 38.17
CA GLU A 467 -34.18 -16.51 36.98
C GLU A 467 -34.32 -15.14 36.26
N LEU A 468 -33.49 -14.93 35.22
CA LEU A 468 -33.88 -15.13 33.80
C LEU A 468 -32.68 -15.06 32.84
#